data_AF-A0A0R0HGB9-F1
#
_entry.id   AF-A0A0R0HGB9-F1
#
_cell.length_a   1.000
_cell.length_b   1.000
_cell.length_c   1.000
_cell.angle_alpha   90.00
_cell.angle_beta   90.00
_cell.angle_gamma   90.00
#
_symmetry.space_group_name_H-M   'P 1'
#
loop_
_entity.id
_entity.type
_entity.pdbx_description
1 polymer ?
#
loop_
_entity_poly.entity_id
_entity_poly.type
_entity_poly.pdbx_seq_one_letter_code
_entity_poly.pdbx_strand_id
1 'polypeptide(L)'
;MSLKVKGEMDYVPELFDEQRDHVAVEQILRVIFLDPEHPCPALDKLKRLLAEAEAALEARKKPPEETGPRVAGEGLVIDEWKERRERYLARQQVEVVDSV
;
A
#
# COMPACT_ATOMS: atom_id res chain seq x y z
N MET A 1 -11.17 -2.17 8.89
CA MET A 1 -10.41 -3.43 9.03
C MET A 1 -11.03 -4.43 8.06
N SER A 2 -10.32 -4.82 6.99
CA SER A 2 -10.84 -5.80 6.03
C SER A 2 -10.41 -7.19 6.48
N LEU A 3 -11.36 -8.12 6.57
CA LEU A 3 -11.06 -9.53 6.78
C LEU A 3 -10.20 -10.04 5.62
N LYS A 4 -8.99 -10.49 5.92
CA LYS A 4 -8.11 -11.12 4.92
C LYS A 4 -8.58 -12.56 4.72
N VAL A 5 -9.63 -12.73 3.93
CA VAL A 5 -10.09 -14.04 3.48
C VAL A 5 -9.12 -14.50 2.38
N LYS A 6 -8.40 -15.59 2.62
CA LYS A 6 -7.50 -16.19 1.62
C LYS A 6 -8.27 -17.20 0.77
N GLY A 7 -8.33 -16.98 -0.55
CA GLY A 7 -8.67 -17.99 -1.57
C GLY A 7 -9.97 -18.76 -1.37
N GLU A 8 -10.16 -19.84 -2.15
CA GLU A 8 -11.28 -20.77 -2.02
C GLU A 8 -11.34 -21.30 -0.58
N MET A 9 -12.24 -20.74 0.21
CA MET A 9 -12.45 -21.12 1.59
C MET A 9 -13.95 -21.29 1.78
N ASP A 10 -14.35 -22.49 2.18
CA ASP A 10 -15.75 -22.78 2.47
C ASP A 10 -16.24 -21.90 3.62
N TYR A 11 -17.54 -21.62 3.62
CA TYR A 11 -18.16 -20.85 4.68
C TYR A 11 -18.11 -21.64 6.00
N VAL A 12 -17.30 -21.17 6.94
CA VAL A 12 -17.12 -21.74 8.28
C VAL A 12 -17.53 -20.66 9.30
N PRO A 13 -18.70 -20.79 9.95
CA PRO A 13 -19.23 -19.79 10.90
C PRO A 13 -18.25 -19.44 12.03
N GLU A 14 -17.46 -20.41 12.47
CA GLU A 14 -16.49 -20.29 13.57
C GLU A 14 -15.37 -19.29 13.24
N LEU A 15 -15.10 -19.02 11.95
CA LEU A 15 -14.13 -18.00 11.53
C LEU A 15 -14.58 -16.57 11.87
N PHE A 16 -15.86 -16.39 12.19
CA PHE A 16 -16.45 -15.10 12.51
C PHE A 16 -16.68 -14.93 14.02
N ASP A 17 -16.31 -15.92 14.85
CA ASP A 17 -16.57 -15.90 16.29
C ASP A 17 -15.95 -14.68 16.99
N GLU A 18 -14.72 -14.31 16.61
CA GLU A 18 -14.01 -13.12 17.13
C GLU A 18 -14.69 -11.80 16.76
N GLN A 19 -15.45 -11.78 15.66
CA GLN A 19 -16.18 -10.61 15.19
C GLN A 19 -17.69 -10.78 15.36
N ARG A 20 -18.20 -11.77 16.09
CA ARG A 20 -19.65 -12.00 16.24
C ARG A 20 -20.42 -10.75 16.64
N ASP A 21 -19.85 -9.95 17.53
CA ASP A 21 -20.44 -8.69 17.99
C ASP A 21 -20.33 -7.55 16.94
N HIS A 22 -19.46 -7.69 15.94
CA HIS A 22 -19.32 -6.78 14.79
C HIS A 22 -20.01 -7.30 13.51
N VAL A 23 -20.25 -8.61 13.39
CA VAL A 23 -20.81 -9.33 12.22
C VAL A 23 -22.34 -9.27 12.20
N ALA A 24 -22.96 -8.82 13.29
CA ALA A 24 -24.41 -8.60 13.38
C ALA A 24 -24.91 -7.31 12.68
N VAL A 25 -24.19 -6.79 11.68
CA VAL A 25 -24.75 -5.75 10.79
C VAL A 25 -25.54 -6.47 9.70
N GLU A 26 -26.76 -6.86 10.03
CA GLU A 26 -27.71 -7.36 9.04
C GLU A 26 -28.01 -6.24 8.04
N GLN A 27 -27.55 -6.39 6.80
CA GLN A 27 -27.85 -5.46 5.72
C GLN A 27 -28.88 -6.07 4.78
N ILE A 28 -30.06 -5.47 4.74
CA ILE A 28 -31.08 -5.84 3.75
C ILE A 28 -30.65 -5.26 2.40
N LEU A 29 -30.19 -6.14 1.50
CA LEU A 29 -29.83 -5.77 0.14
C LEU A 29 -31.08 -5.77 -0.75
N ARG A 30 -31.24 -4.71 -1.54
CA ARG A 30 -32.32 -4.62 -2.53
C ARG A 30 -31.81 -5.15 -3.88
N VAL A 31 -32.49 -6.15 -4.41
CA VAL A 31 -32.23 -6.65 -5.77
C VAL A 31 -32.85 -5.69 -6.78
N ILE A 32 -32.04 -5.23 -7.73
CA ILE A 32 -32.49 -4.40 -8.85
C ILE A 32 -32.09 -5.11 -10.13
N PHE A 33 -33.06 -5.46 -10.97
CA PHE A 33 -32.81 -6.01 -12.29
C PHE A 33 -32.53 -4.87 -13.26
N LEU A 34 -31.43 -4.98 -13.98
CA LEU A 34 -31.01 -4.00 -14.99
C LEU A 34 -30.82 -4.73 -16.31
N ASP A 35 -31.36 -4.14 -17.38
CA ASP A 35 -31.09 -4.57 -18.74
C ASP A 35 -29.84 -3.81 -19.25
N PRO A 36 -28.75 -4.51 -19.62
CA PRO A 36 -27.54 -3.85 -20.11
C PRO A 36 -27.75 -3.12 -21.45
N GLU A 37 -28.72 -3.55 -22.27
CA GLU A 37 -29.00 -2.97 -23.57
C GLU A 37 -29.87 -1.72 -23.48
N HIS A 38 -30.51 -1.50 -22.31
CA HIS A 38 -31.36 -0.33 -22.09
C HIS A 38 -30.69 0.68 -21.15
N PRO A 39 -30.24 1.84 -21.67
CA PRO A 39 -29.61 2.86 -20.82
C PRO A 39 -30.62 3.35 -19.78
N CYS A 40 -30.20 3.42 -18.53
CA CYS A 40 -31.01 3.95 -17.45
C CYS A 40 -30.13 4.67 -16.41
N PRO A 41 -30.69 5.67 -15.69
CA PRO A 41 -29.94 6.44 -14.71
C PRO A 41 -29.29 5.59 -13.61
N ALA A 42 -29.91 4.47 -13.25
CA ALA A 42 -29.36 3.54 -12.25
C ALA A 42 -28.09 2.85 -12.77
N LEU A 43 -28.10 2.38 -14.02
CA LEU A 43 -26.95 1.75 -14.66
C LEU A 43 -25.81 2.76 -14.85
N ASP A 44 -26.11 3.99 -15.23
CA ASP A 44 -25.11 5.05 -15.38
C ASP A 44 -24.44 5.41 -14.04
N LYS A 45 -25.24 5.48 -12.97
CA LYS A 45 -24.72 5.68 -11.61
C LYS A 45 -23.77 4.56 -11.21
N LEU A 46 -24.14 3.30 -11.47
CA LEU A 46 -23.31 2.15 -11.15
C LEU A 46 -21.99 2.14 -11.93
N LYS A 47 -22.04 2.44 -13.24
CA LYS A 47 -20.83 2.58 -14.08
C LYS A 47 -19.89 3.65 -13.54
N ARG A 48 -20.43 4.79 -13.10
CA ARG A 48 -19.63 5.88 -12.52
C ARG A 48 -18.97 5.49 -11.20
N LEU A 49 -19.70 4.80 -10.32
CA LEU A 49 -19.17 4.29 -9.06
C LEU A 49 -18.08 3.23 -9.28
N LEU A 50 -18.24 2.39 -10.30
CA LEU A 50 -17.22 1.41 -10.70
C LEU A 50 -15.92 2.12 -11.10
N ALA A 51 -16.00 3.12 -11.98
CA ALA A 51 -14.84 3.89 -12.43
C ALA A 51 -14.15 4.62 -11.26
N GLU A 52 -14.90 5.14 -10.30
CA GLU A 52 -14.33 5.77 -9.09
C GLU A 52 -13.59 4.76 -8.20
N ALA A 53 -14.18 3.57 -7.98
CA ALA A 53 -13.55 2.52 -7.19
C ALA A 53 -12.25 2.01 -7.86
N GLU A 54 -12.25 1.86 -9.19
CA GLU A 54 -11.06 1.52 -9.96
C GLU A 54 -9.99 2.61 -9.86
N ALA A 55 -10.36 3.89 -9.99
CA ALA A 55 -9.43 5.01 -9.81
C ALA A 55 -8.85 5.07 -8.39
N ALA A 56 -9.66 4.83 -7.35
CA ALA A 56 -9.19 4.77 -5.97
C ALA A 56 -8.23 3.59 -5.75
N LEU A 57 -8.47 2.46 -6.41
CA LEU A 57 -7.58 1.30 -6.36
C LEU A 57 -6.24 1.57 -7.06
N GLU A 58 -6.27 2.23 -8.22
CA GLU A 58 -5.05 2.67 -8.91
C GLU A 58 -4.27 3.74 -8.12
N ALA A 59 -4.96 4.70 -7.49
CA ALA A 59 -4.34 5.69 -6.62
C ALA A 59 -3.63 5.04 -5.41
N ARG A 60 -4.17 3.95 -4.88
CA ARG A 60 -3.52 3.16 -3.81
C ARG A 60 -2.30 2.37 -4.30
N LYS A 61 -2.23 2.02 -5.58
CA LYS A 61 -1.06 1.36 -6.19
C LYS A 61 0.05 2.37 -6.50
N LYS A 62 -0.30 3.62 -6.80
CA LYS A 62 0.67 4.68 -7.07
C LYS A 62 1.45 4.96 -5.77
N PRO A 63 2.79 4.87 -5.75
CA PRO A 63 3.56 5.38 -4.61
C PRO A 63 3.21 6.86 -4.41
N PRO A 64 3.30 7.40 -3.17
CA PRO A 64 2.97 8.79 -2.91
C PRO A 64 3.68 9.68 -3.94
N GLU A 65 2.91 10.54 -4.62
CA GLU A 65 3.45 11.52 -5.55
C GLU A 65 4.63 12.21 -4.89
N GLU A 66 5.80 12.21 -5.55
CA GLU A 66 6.96 12.99 -5.14
C GLU A 66 6.63 14.48 -5.29
N THR A 67 5.71 14.99 -4.47
CA THR A 67 5.38 16.40 -4.40
C THR A 67 6.41 17.07 -3.50
N GLY A 68 7.54 17.42 -4.12
CA GLY A 68 8.51 18.33 -3.55
C GLY A 68 9.90 18.08 -4.13
N PRO A 69 10.64 19.12 -4.55
CA PRO A 69 12.07 18.96 -4.74
C PRO A 69 12.62 18.47 -3.40
N ARG A 70 13.24 17.29 -3.39
CA ARG A 70 14.06 16.88 -2.26
C ARG A 70 15.24 17.85 -2.24
N VAL A 71 15.04 19.01 -1.62
CA VAL A 71 16.09 19.70 -0.90
C VAL A 71 16.36 18.81 0.31
N ALA A 72 16.96 17.65 0.06
CA ALA A 72 17.68 16.91 1.06
C ALA A 72 18.91 17.78 1.32
N GLY A 73 18.77 18.64 2.32
CA GLY A 73 19.85 19.48 2.81
C GLY A 73 21.11 18.64 2.96
N GLU A 74 22.22 19.23 2.50
CA GLU A 74 23.60 18.94 2.86
C GLU A 74 23.76 17.89 3.97
N GLY A 75 24.14 16.66 3.60
CA GLY A 75 24.35 15.59 4.57
C GLY A 75 23.85 14.23 4.09
N LEU A 76 24.26 13.84 2.89
CA LEU A 76 24.06 12.49 2.36
C LEU A 76 24.65 11.48 3.37
N VAL A 77 23.84 10.59 3.92
CA VAL A 77 24.31 9.41 4.68
C VAL A 77 25.39 8.63 3.88
N ILE A 78 25.35 8.75 2.55
CA ILE A 78 26.36 8.24 1.61
C ILE A 78 27.72 8.92 1.82
N ASP A 79 27.76 10.24 2.01
CA ASP A 79 29.01 10.99 2.20
C ASP A 79 29.61 10.75 3.58
N GLU A 80 28.82 10.69 4.65
CA GLU A 80 29.32 10.36 6.00
C GLU A 80 29.88 8.93 6.07
N TRP A 81 29.26 7.98 5.38
CA TRP A 81 29.75 6.60 5.34
C TRP A 81 31.01 6.46 4.49
N LYS A 82 31.08 7.21 3.38
CA LYS A 82 32.28 7.30 2.55
C LYS A 82 33.44 7.93 3.33
N GLU A 83 33.20 9.02 4.05
CA GLU A 83 34.20 9.69 4.88
C GLU A 83 34.68 8.80 6.02
N ARG A 84 33.78 8.02 6.67
CA ARG A 84 34.16 7.00 7.66
C ARG A 84 35.04 5.90 7.05
N ARG A 85 34.70 5.42 5.86
CA ARG A 85 35.47 4.37 5.17
C ARG A 85 36.86 4.86 4.77
N GLU A 86 36.98 6.07 4.20
CA GLU A 86 38.27 6.65 3.83
C GLU A 86 39.14 6.90 5.08
N ARG A 87 38.54 7.39 6.17
CA ARG A 87 39.23 7.60 7.45
C ARG A 87 39.69 6.28 8.10
N TYR A 88 38.97 5.18 7.90
CA TYR A 88 39.40 3.84 8.35
C TYR A 88 40.55 3.28 7.50
N LEU A 89 40.46 3.41 6.17
CA LEU A 89 41.51 2.94 5.25
C LEU A 89 42.83 3.72 5.43
N ALA A 90 42.75 5.03 5.68
CA ALA A 90 43.92 5.84 5.96
C ALA A 90 44.63 5.40 7.26
N ARG A 91 43.87 5.05 8.31
CA ARG A 91 44.45 4.51 9.56
C ARG A 91 45.12 3.17 9.34
N GLN A 92 44.53 2.28 8.55
CA GLN A 92 45.16 1.00 8.22
C GLN A 92 46.44 1.15 7.40
N GLN A 93 46.50 2.13 6.49
CA GLN A 93 47.73 2.38 5.71
C GLN A 93 48.86 2.95 6.58
N VAL A 94 48.56 3.72 7.63
CA VAL A 94 49.58 4.22 8.57
C VAL A 94 50.09 3.11 9.50
N GLU A 95 49.22 2.27 10.05
CA GLU A 95 49.61 1.14 10.92
C GLU A 95 50.47 0.08 10.20
N VAL A 96 50.27 -0.11 8.90
CA VAL A 96 51.05 -1.06 8.07
C VAL A 96 52.44 -0.52 7.75
N VAL A 97 52.65 0.80 7.73
CA VAL A 97 53.95 1.43 7.44
C VAL A 97 54.85 1.48 8.68
N ASP A 98 54.29 1.52 9.89
CA ASP A 98 55.07 1.52 11.16
C ASP A 98 55.46 0.09 11.65
N SER A 99 55.14 -0.96 10.89
CA SER A 99 55.44 -2.36 11.24
C SER A 99 56.51 -3.03 10.36
N VAL A 100 57.36 -2.26 9.66
CA VAL A 100 58.49 -2.77 8.83
C VAL A 100 59.83 -2.35 9.40
#